data_AF-A0A529KRZ0-F1
#
_entry.id   AF-A0A529KRZ0-F1
#
_cell.length_a   1.000
_cell.length_b   1.000
_cell.length_c   1.000
_cell.angle_alpha   90.00
_cell.angle_beta   90.00
_cell.angle_gamma   90.00
#
_symmetry.space_group_name_H-M   'P 1'
#
loop_
_entity.id
_entity.type
_entity.pdbx_description
1 polymer ?
#
loop_
_entity_poly.entity_id
_entity_poly.type
_entity_poly.pdbx_seq_one_letter_code
_entity_poly.pdbx_strand_id
1 'polypeptide(L)'
;ASGDPERRVVELFDTAMPRIEAFEATFKAALKLSLDQWARRQAGTLGGEPAFTRGHRVDLLKDAIAPLKHRLPPREFKRLAQALSLIFGVEVLIILKDIWGLDSRKMMSVAQWAAGALVRAAVMESVTEGGKSTPATATE
;
A
#
# COMPACT_ATOMS: atom_id res chain seq x y z
N ALA A 1 -5.39 18.22 -7.21
CA ALA A 1 -5.65 16.91 -6.59
C ALA A 1 -6.50 17.12 -5.34
N SER A 2 -7.42 16.19 -5.04
CA SER A 2 -8.31 16.30 -3.86
C SER A 2 -7.51 16.55 -2.58
N GLY A 3 -8.07 17.33 -1.63
CA GLY A 3 -7.53 17.48 -0.28
C GLY A 3 -7.90 16.31 0.66
N ASP A 4 -8.88 15.51 0.26
CA ASP A 4 -9.32 14.33 1.01
C ASP A 4 -8.39 13.13 0.73
N PRO A 5 -7.67 12.63 1.75
CA PRO A 5 -6.74 11.52 1.58
C PRO A 5 -7.41 10.21 1.16
N GLU A 6 -8.65 9.94 1.58
CA GLU A 6 -9.36 8.72 1.17
C GLU A 6 -9.61 8.76 -0.33
N ARG A 7 -10.19 9.86 -0.82
CA ARG A 7 -10.43 10.07 -2.24
C ARG A 7 -9.15 10.00 -3.08
N ARG A 8 -8.03 10.57 -2.62
CA ARG A 8 -6.75 10.49 -3.35
C ARG A 8 -6.24 9.05 -3.48
N VAL A 9 -6.41 8.24 -2.44
CA VAL A 9 -6.03 6.82 -2.47
C VAL A 9 -6.92 6.06 -3.45
N VAL A 10 -8.24 6.31 -3.44
CA VAL A 10 -9.15 5.72 -4.43
C VAL A 10 -8.78 6.12 -5.86
N GLU A 11 -8.52 7.41 -6.11
CA GLU A 11 -8.07 7.93 -7.41
C GLU A 11 -6.75 7.27 -7.89
N LEU A 12 -5.82 6.99 -6.97
CA LEU A 12 -4.61 6.23 -7.30
C LEU A 12 -4.94 4.80 -7.74
N PHE A 13 -5.90 4.14 -7.08
CA PHE A 13 -6.30 2.78 -7.44
C PHE A 13 -7.02 2.76 -8.79
N ASP A 14 -7.95 3.69 -9.02
CA ASP A 14 -8.67 3.85 -10.29
C ASP A 14 -7.73 4.04 -11.48
N THR A 15 -6.61 4.74 -11.28
CA THR A 15 -5.65 5.03 -12.35
C THR A 15 -4.61 3.94 -12.53
N ALA A 16 -4.10 3.35 -11.44
CA ALA A 16 -2.98 2.41 -11.49
C ALA A 16 -3.41 0.96 -11.70
N MET A 17 -4.47 0.50 -11.04
CA MET A 17 -4.85 -0.91 -11.06
C MET A 17 -5.29 -1.41 -12.43
N PRO A 18 -6.04 -0.65 -13.26
CA PRO A 18 -6.34 -1.08 -14.64
C PRO A 18 -5.08 -1.24 -15.50
N ARG A 19 -4.05 -0.40 -15.26
CA ARG A 19 -2.75 -0.54 -15.95
C ARG A 19 -2.01 -1.78 -15.45
N ILE A 20 -2.05 -2.05 -14.15
CA ILE A 20 -1.45 -3.27 -13.58
C ILE A 20 -2.10 -4.53 -14.18
N GLU A 21 -3.42 -4.53 -14.32
CA GLU A 21 -4.16 -5.62 -14.96
C GLU A 21 -3.86 -5.74 -16.46
N ALA A 22 -3.82 -4.63 -17.19
CA ALA A 22 -3.47 -4.63 -18.61
C ALA A 22 -2.06 -5.19 -18.89
N PHE A 23 -1.13 -5.01 -17.94
CA PHE A 23 0.25 -5.53 -18.01
C PHE A 23 0.50 -6.68 -17.02
N GLU A 24 -0.54 -7.44 -16.66
CA GLU A 24 -0.47 -8.47 -15.62
C GLU A 24 0.65 -9.50 -15.88
N ALA A 25 0.78 -9.97 -17.12
CA ALA A 25 1.83 -10.92 -17.51
C ALA A 25 3.24 -10.38 -17.23
N THR A 26 3.50 -9.13 -17.55
CA THR A 26 4.79 -8.47 -17.28
C THR A 26 5.06 -8.36 -15.78
N PHE A 27 4.06 -7.97 -14.99
CA PHE A 27 4.23 -7.87 -13.55
C PHE A 27 4.37 -9.22 -12.85
N LYS A 28 3.67 -10.26 -13.32
CA LYS A 28 3.84 -11.65 -12.84
C LYS A 28 5.24 -12.18 -13.17
N ALA A 29 5.77 -11.89 -14.36
CA ALA A 29 7.14 -12.24 -14.73
C ALA A 29 8.18 -11.53 -13.85
N ALA A 30 7.98 -10.25 -13.56
CA ALA A 30 8.83 -9.49 -12.64
C ALA A 30 8.79 -10.05 -11.21
N LEU A 31 7.60 -10.42 -10.72
CA LEU A 31 7.46 -11.09 -9.41
C LEU A 31 8.19 -12.42 -9.39
N LYS A 32 8.04 -13.26 -10.43
CA LYS A 32 8.76 -14.53 -10.56
C LYS A 32 10.27 -14.32 -10.50
N LEU A 33 10.81 -13.35 -11.24
CA LEU A 33 12.24 -13.03 -11.21
C LEU A 33 12.70 -12.61 -9.81
N SER A 34 11.92 -11.78 -9.12
CA SER A 34 12.22 -11.38 -7.73
C SER A 34 12.28 -12.57 -6.77
N LEU A 35 11.38 -13.53 -6.91
CA LEU A 35 11.34 -14.73 -6.07
C LEU A 35 12.50 -15.69 -6.40
N ASP A 36 12.82 -15.85 -7.68
CA ASP A 36 13.95 -16.68 -8.14
C ASP A 36 15.30 -16.13 -7.65
N GLN A 37 15.54 -14.83 -7.80
CA GLN A 37 16.76 -14.19 -7.29
C GLN A 37 16.86 -14.29 -5.77
N TRP A 38 15.74 -14.19 -5.04
CA TRP A 38 15.73 -14.40 -3.59
C TRP A 38 16.14 -15.84 -3.23
N ALA A 39 15.55 -16.85 -3.89
CA ALA A 39 15.85 -18.26 -3.63
C ALA A 39 17.32 -18.59 -3.93
N ARG A 40 17.85 -18.13 -5.07
CA ARG A 40 19.26 -18.31 -5.44
C ARG A 40 20.22 -17.61 -4.47
N ARG A 41 19.82 -16.45 -3.93
CA ARG A 41 20.60 -15.77 -2.87
C ARG A 41 20.67 -16.61 -1.60
N GLN A 42 19.55 -17.19 -1.17
CA GLN A 42 19.54 -18.06 0.02
C GLN A 42 20.37 -19.33 -0.19
N ALA A 43 20.39 -19.87 -1.42
CA ALA A 43 21.18 -21.03 -1.78
C ALA A 43 22.68 -20.73 -2.02
N GLY A 44 23.11 -19.47 -1.97
CA GLY A 44 24.49 -19.09 -2.32
C GLY A 44 24.85 -19.28 -3.79
N THR A 45 23.85 -19.40 -4.68
CA THR A 45 24.02 -19.65 -6.13
C THR A 45 23.68 -18.43 -6.99
N LEU A 46 23.33 -17.30 -6.37
CA LEU A 46 23.14 -16.06 -7.09
C LEU A 46 24.48 -15.56 -7.63
N GLY A 47 24.56 -15.35 -8.94
CA GLY A 47 25.75 -14.81 -9.60
C GLY A 47 25.88 -13.29 -9.39
N GLY A 48 26.75 -12.66 -10.17
CA GLY A 48 26.94 -11.20 -10.18
C GLY A 48 25.84 -10.40 -10.88
N GLU A 49 24.65 -10.97 -11.07
CA GLU A 49 23.55 -10.26 -11.74
C GLU A 49 23.02 -9.12 -10.85
N PRO A 50 22.58 -7.99 -11.43
CA PRO A 50 21.98 -6.91 -10.65
C PRO A 50 20.74 -7.38 -9.90
N ALA A 51 20.58 -6.89 -8.67
CA ALA A 51 19.37 -7.12 -7.90
C ALA A 51 18.18 -6.49 -8.61
N PHE A 52 17.13 -7.27 -8.82
CA PHE A 52 15.86 -6.74 -9.32
C PHE A 52 15.30 -5.73 -8.32
N THR A 53 15.10 -4.49 -8.77
CA THR A 53 14.50 -3.42 -7.98
C THR A 53 13.03 -3.27 -8.35
N ARG A 54 12.18 -3.01 -7.35
CA ARG A 54 10.76 -2.77 -7.57
C ARG A 54 10.52 -1.31 -7.98
N GLY A 55 9.43 -1.07 -8.69
CA GLY A 55 9.04 0.27 -9.14
C GLY A 55 8.59 1.21 -8.00
N HIS A 56 8.06 2.37 -8.39
CA HIS A 56 7.73 3.52 -7.53
C HIS A 56 6.53 3.34 -6.58
N ARG A 57 6.17 2.11 -6.20
CA ARG A 57 4.99 1.81 -5.35
C ARG A 57 4.98 2.65 -4.08
N VAL A 58 6.11 2.69 -3.37
CA VAL A 58 6.22 3.40 -2.08
C VAL A 58 5.99 4.89 -2.27
N ASP A 59 6.56 5.48 -3.31
CA ASP A 59 6.46 6.91 -3.57
C ASP A 59 5.04 7.30 -3.96
N LEU A 60 4.41 6.54 -4.87
CA LEU A 60 3.01 6.74 -5.27
C LEU A 60 2.06 6.71 -4.08
N LEU A 61 2.22 5.73 -3.19
CA LEU A 61 1.37 5.60 -2.00
C LEU A 61 1.58 6.76 -1.03
N LYS A 62 2.84 7.14 -0.76
CA LYS A 62 3.15 8.29 0.09
C LYS A 62 2.59 9.60 -0.47
N ASP A 63 2.58 9.75 -1.79
CA ASP A 63 2.01 10.91 -2.46
C ASP A 63 0.48 10.95 -2.38
N ALA A 64 -0.17 9.78 -2.50
CA ALA A 64 -1.62 9.67 -2.32
C ALA A 64 -2.05 10.08 -0.91
N ILE A 65 -1.33 9.64 0.13
CA ILE A 65 -1.63 9.98 1.52
C ILE A 65 -0.96 11.28 2.00
N ALA A 66 -0.26 12.03 1.14
CA ALA A 66 0.49 13.22 1.53
C ALA A 66 -0.28 14.26 2.36
N PRO A 67 -1.60 14.49 2.17
CA PRO A 67 -2.37 15.40 3.04
C PRO A 67 -2.38 15.01 4.52
N LEU A 68 -2.08 13.75 4.84
CA LEU A 68 -2.01 13.25 6.22
C LEU A 68 -0.68 13.55 6.91
N LYS A 69 0.35 14.06 6.22
CA LYS A 69 1.67 14.35 6.81
C LYS A 69 1.60 15.29 8.02
N HIS A 70 0.66 16.22 8.03
CA HIS A 70 0.46 17.18 9.12
C HIS A 70 -0.56 16.73 10.17
N ARG A 71 -1.21 15.58 9.94
CA ARG A 71 -2.28 15.05 10.80
C ARG A 71 -1.88 13.78 11.53
N LEU A 72 -0.95 13.00 10.97
CA LEU A 72 -0.47 11.76 11.54
C LEU A 72 0.97 11.91 12.05
N PRO A 73 1.31 11.31 13.21
CA PRO A 73 2.70 11.13 13.60
C PRO A 73 3.49 10.38 12.50
N PRO A 74 4.80 10.64 12.33
CA PRO A 74 5.60 10.03 11.26
C PRO A 74 5.55 8.49 11.24
N ARG A 75 5.48 7.87 12.42
CA ARG A 75 5.34 6.42 12.58
C ARG A 75 4.03 5.91 11.96
N GLU A 76 2.92 6.59 12.25
CA GLU A 76 1.59 6.20 11.78
C GLU A 76 1.42 6.47 10.28
N PHE A 77 1.97 7.58 9.77
CA PHE A 77 2.05 7.83 8.34
C PHE A 77 2.79 6.71 7.60
N LYS A 78 3.93 6.27 8.14
CA LYS A 78 4.71 5.16 7.57
C LYS A 78 3.94 3.84 7.62
N ARG A 79 3.26 3.55 8.74
CA ARG A 79 2.44 2.34 8.90
C ARG A 79 1.30 2.31 7.89
N LEU A 80 0.61 3.44 7.68
CA LEU A 80 -0.45 3.54 6.67
C LEU A 80 0.10 3.28 5.26
N ALA A 81 1.23 3.88 4.87
CA ALA A 81 1.85 3.63 3.58
C ALA A 81 2.23 2.15 3.38
N GLN A 82 2.75 1.50 4.42
CA GLN A 82 3.04 0.06 4.41
C GLN A 82 1.77 -0.78 4.25
N ALA A 83 0.72 -0.48 5.02
CA ALA A 83 -0.55 -1.21 4.95
C ALA A 83 -1.20 -1.10 3.56
N LEU A 84 -1.24 0.10 2.99
CA LEU A 84 -1.74 0.31 1.62
C LEU A 84 -0.89 -0.44 0.57
N SER A 85 0.40 -0.65 0.82
CA SER A 85 1.27 -1.39 -0.11
C SER A 85 0.94 -2.88 -0.22
N LEU A 86 0.28 -3.45 0.78
CA LEU A 86 -0.22 -4.83 0.76
C LEU A 86 -1.34 -5.02 -0.26
N ILE A 87 -2.12 -3.96 -0.49
CA ILE A 87 -3.30 -3.95 -1.35
C ILE A 87 -3.09 -3.14 -2.63
N PHE A 88 -1.84 -2.92 -3.04
CA PHE A 88 -1.53 -2.18 -4.27
C PHE A 88 -0.41 -2.88 -5.05
N GLY A 89 -0.73 -3.43 -6.22
CA GLY A 89 0.23 -4.18 -7.03
C GLY A 89 -0.34 -5.44 -7.66
N VAL A 90 0.54 -6.18 -8.36
CA VAL A 90 0.18 -7.48 -8.98
C VAL A 90 -0.18 -8.54 -7.94
N GLU A 91 0.34 -8.41 -6.71
CA GLU A 91 0.00 -9.31 -5.62
C GLU A 91 -1.51 -9.33 -5.30
N VAL A 92 -2.19 -8.19 -5.51
CA VAL A 92 -3.65 -8.08 -5.33
C VAL A 92 -4.40 -8.88 -6.38
N LEU A 93 -3.91 -8.88 -7.63
CA LEU A 93 -4.50 -9.68 -8.70
C LEU A 93 -4.38 -11.16 -8.38
N ILE A 94 -3.23 -11.60 -7.88
CA ILE A 94 -3.01 -12.99 -7.47
C ILE A 94 -4.00 -13.38 -6.37
N ILE A 95 -4.15 -12.55 -5.32
CA ILE A 95 -5.05 -12.86 -4.22
C ILE A 95 -6.52 -12.84 -4.68
N LEU A 96 -6.97 -11.75 -5.28
CA LEU A 96 -8.40 -11.53 -5.53
C LEU A 96 -8.90 -12.21 -6.81
N LYS A 97 -8.08 -12.31 -7.86
CA LYS A 97 -8.47 -12.98 -9.12
C LYS A 97 -8.08 -14.46 -9.09
N ASP A 98 -6.82 -14.79 -8.81
CA ASP A 98 -6.36 -16.18 -8.95
C ASP A 98 -6.86 -17.09 -7.81
N ILE A 99 -6.86 -16.61 -6.56
CA ILE A 99 -7.29 -17.41 -5.40
C ILE A 99 -8.81 -17.31 -5.19
N TRP A 100 -9.36 -16.09 -5.16
CA TRP A 100 -10.79 -15.86 -4.90
C TRP A 100 -11.68 -15.92 -6.14
N GLY A 101 -11.12 -15.89 -7.36
CA GLY A 101 -11.89 -15.98 -8.60
C GLY A 101 -12.70 -14.73 -8.96
N LEU A 102 -12.34 -13.55 -8.43
CA LEU A 102 -13.09 -12.31 -8.70
C LEU A 102 -12.81 -11.78 -10.12
N ASP A 103 -13.86 -11.22 -10.74
CA ASP A 103 -13.71 -10.39 -11.93
C ASP A 103 -13.06 -9.03 -11.59
N SER A 104 -12.61 -8.30 -12.60
CA SER A 104 -11.89 -7.02 -12.45
C SER A 104 -12.68 -5.99 -11.66
N ARG A 105 -14.00 -5.92 -11.85
CA ARG A 105 -14.87 -4.95 -11.17
C ARG A 105 -14.98 -5.26 -9.69
N LYS A 106 -15.24 -6.53 -9.34
CA LYS A 106 -15.34 -6.98 -7.95
C LYS A 106 -13.99 -6.87 -7.23
N MET A 107 -12.90 -7.25 -7.90
CA MET A 107 -11.54 -7.09 -7.39
C MET A 107 -11.26 -5.62 -7.04
N MET A 108 -11.56 -4.69 -7.94
CA MET A 108 -11.39 -3.25 -7.71
C MET A 108 -12.22 -2.76 -6.52
N SER A 109 -13.50 -3.15 -6.48
CA SER A 109 -14.41 -2.76 -5.41
C SER A 109 -13.91 -3.19 -4.03
N VAL A 110 -13.40 -4.43 -3.90
CA VAL A 110 -12.81 -4.94 -2.65
C VAL A 110 -11.53 -4.18 -2.30
N ALA A 111 -10.63 -3.98 -3.27
CA ALA A 111 -9.36 -3.30 -3.06
C ALA A 111 -9.56 -1.84 -2.60
N GLN A 112 -10.47 -1.11 -3.24
CA GLN A 112 -10.81 0.27 -2.88
C GLN A 112 -11.48 0.37 -1.52
N TRP A 113 -12.42 -0.54 -1.22
CA TRP A 113 -13.05 -0.59 0.11
C TRP A 113 -12.00 -0.80 1.20
N ALA A 114 -11.07 -1.74 1.01
CA ALA A 114 -9.98 -2.00 1.95
C ALA A 114 -9.04 -0.80 2.10
N ALA A 115 -8.69 -0.15 0.99
CA ALA A 115 -7.84 1.04 1.00
C ALA A 115 -8.48 2.20 1.77
N GLY A 116 -9.75 2.49 1.50
CA GLY A 116 -10.50 3.50 2.23
C GLY A 116 -10.63 3.17 3.72
N ALA A 117 -10.86 1.90 4.06
CA ALA A 117 -10.93 1.46 5.46
C ALA A 117 -9.62 1.71 6.21
N LEU A 118 -8.46 1.44 5.59
CA LEU A 118 -7.15 1.71 6.17
C LEU A 118 -6.92 3.22 6.40
N VAL A 119 -7.31 4.06 5.44
CA VAL A 119 -7.20 5.52 5.59
C VAL A 119 -8.08 6.03 6.72
N ARG A 120 -9.35 5.60 6.78
CA ARG A 120 -10.27 5.98 7.86
C ARG A 120 -9.75 5.54 9.23
N ALA A 121 -9.26 4.31 9.35
CA ALA A 121 -8.69 3.80 10.60
C ALA A 121 -7.52 4.67 11.08
N ALA A 122 -6.56 4.97 10.19
CA ALA A 122 -5.41 5.81 10.54
C ALA A 122 -5.84 7.23 10.98
N VAL A 123 -6.84 7.81 10.32
CA VAL A 123 -7.38 9.12 10.71
C VAL A 123 -8.08 9.05 12.07
N MET A 124 -8.90 8.05 12.34
CA MET A 124 -9.60 7.90 13.62
C MET A 124 -8.63 7.69 14.79
N GLU A 125 -7.63 6.84 14.61
CA GLU A 125 -6.61 6.58 15.64
C GLU A 125 -5.84 7.86 16.01
N SER A 126 -5.54 8.72 15.03
CA SER A 126 -4.87 10.01 15.28
C SER A 126 -5.69 10.98 16.14
N VAL A 127 -7.01 10.99 15.97
CA VAL A 127 -7.91 11.80 16.81
C VAL A 127 -7.94 11.26 18.24
N THR A 128 -7.85 9.94 18.40
CA THR A 128 -7.95 9.26 19.69
C THR A 128 -6.67 9.40 20.52
N GLU A 129 -5.50 9.39 19.89
CA GLU A 129 -4.21 9.64 20.55
C GLU A 129 -3.99 11.12 20.88
N GLY A 130 -4.47 12.05 20.02
CA GLY A 130 -4.45 13.49 20.29
C GLY A 130 -5.31 13.93 21.47
N GLY A 131 -6.25 13.10 21.92
CA GLY A 131 -7.07 13.33 23.12
C GLY A 131 -6.50 12.74 24.42
N LYS A 132 -5.38 12.00 24.37
CA LYS A 132 -4.72 11.38 25.54
C LYS A 132 -3.53 12.18 26.08
N SER A 133 -3.48 13.49 25.84
CA SER A 133 -2.56 14.37 26.58
C SER A 133 -3.11 14.59 28.01
N THR A 134 -2.47 13.91 28.96
CA THR A 134 -2.73 13.83 30.41
C THR A 134 -3.14 15.17 31.06
N PRO A 135 -4.10 15.19 32.00
CA PRO A 135 -4.35 16.37 32.83
C PRO A 135 -3.12 16.63 33.70
N ALA A 136 -2.64 17.87 33.68
CA ALA A 136 -1.57 18.32 34.54
C ALA A 136 -1.91 18.01 36.01
N THR A 137 -1.14 17.12 36.63
CA THR A 137 -1.12 16.96 38.07
C THR A 137 -0.63 18.26 38.68
N ALA A 138 -1.57 19.06 39.16
CA ALA A 138 -1.32 20.12 40.14
C ALA A 138 -1.17 19.46 41.52
N THR A 139 -0.05 19.74 42.17
CA THR A 139 0.21 19.63 43.62
C THR A 139 1.41 20.54 43.85
N GLU A 140 1.20 21.74 44.37
CA GLU A 140 1.28 22.09 45.81
C GLU A 140 2.67 21.88 46.40
#